data_AF-A0A2A2DGE4-F1
#
_entry.id   AF-A0A2A2DGE4-F1
#
_cell.length_a   1.000
_cell.length_b   1.000
_cell.length_c   1.000
_cell.angle_alpha   90.00
_cell.angle_beta   90.00
_cell.angle_gamma   90.00
#
_symmetry.space_group_name_H-M   'P 1'
#
loop_
_entity.id
_entity.type
_entity.pdbx_description
1 polymer ?
#
loop_
_entity_poly.entity_id
_entity_poly.type
_entity_poly.pdbx_seq_one_letter_code
_entity_poly.pdbx_strand_id
1 'polypeptide(L)' 'MRFVPAVERGRVGQRFHLAARAGTGQAFVSRVESGKIIPTLPVLQCLATALECDVSLDFLPHR' A
#
# COMPACT_ATOMS: atom_id res chain seq x y z
N MET A 1 -2.61 35.78 0.83
CA MET A 1 -2.70 34.33 1.10
C MET A 1 -3.48 33.65 -0.01
N ARG A 2 -2.82 32.92 -0.91
CA ARG A 2 -3.39 31.70 -1.51
C ARG A 2 -2.26 30.92 -2.18
N PHE A 3 -1.76 29.93 -1.45
CA PHE A 3 -0.86 28.93 -2.02
C PHE A 3 -1.77 27.85 -2.63
N VAL A 4 -1.75 27.71 -3.94
CA VAL A 4 -2.36 26.57 -4.64
C VAL A 4 -1.22 25.84 -5.32
N PRO A 5 -0.63 24.78 -4.72
CA PRO A 5 0.28 23.93 -5.45
C PRO A 5 -0.54 22.83 -6.13
N ALA A 6 -0.54 22.91 -7.46
CA ALA A 6 -1.06 21.88 -8.37
C ALA A 6 -0.40 20.53 -8.07
N VAL A 7 -1.25 19.51 -7.98
CA VAL A 7 -0.91 18.15 -7.58
C VAL A 7 -0.22 17.39 -8.73
N GLU A 8 1.06 17.69 -8.98
CA GLU A 8 1.94 16.89 -9.84
C GLU A 8 2.95 16.08 -8.98
N ARG A 9 2.43 15.34 -7.99
CA ARG A 9 3.23 14.45 -7.09
C ARG A 9 2.72 13.00 -7.07
N GLY A 10 2.08 12.53 -8.13
CA GLY A 10 1.52 11.18 -8.19
C GLY A 10 2.56 10.10 -8.51
N ARG A 11 3.15 9.47 -7.48
CA ARG A 11 3.61 8.04 -7.39
C ARG A 11 4.83 7.84 -6.50
N VAL A 12 5.83 8.70 -6.57
CA VAL A 12 7.09 8.50 -5.81
C VAL A 12 6.92 8.84 -4.33
N GLY A 13 6.19 9.91 -4.01
CA GLY A 13 5.89 10.29 -2.63
C GLY A 13 4.98 9.28 -1.92
N GLN A 14 3.96 8.78 -2.62
CA GLN A 14 3.00 7.84 -2.05
C GLN A 14 3.68 6.56 -1.55
N ARG A 15 4.63 6.00 -2.31
CA ARG A 15 5.36 4.78 -1.93
C ARG A 15 6.23 4.98 -0.69
N PHE A 16 7.00 6.07 -0.64
CA PHE A 16 7.85 6.40 0.52
C PHE A 16 7.03 6.53 1.80
N HIS A 17 5.94 7.31 1.72
CA HIS A 17 5.01 7.48 2.83
C HIS A 17 4.28 6.19 3.17
N LEU A 18 3.94 5.36 2.18
CA LEU A 18 3.25 4.08 2.39
C LEU A 18 4.11 3.09 3.18
N ALA A 19 5.36 2.87 2.78
CA ALA A 19 6.18 1.88 3.49
C ALA A 19 6.47 2.33 4.92
N ALA A 20 6.75 3.61 5.13
CA ALA A 20 6.93 4.18 6.47
C ALA A 20 5.66 4.02 7.32
N ARG A 21 4.47 4.34 6.78
CA ARG A 21 3.18 4.18 7.48
C ARG A 21 2.83 2.72 7.76
N ALA A 22 3.19 1.81 6.86
CA ALA A 22 2.91 0.38 6.98
C ALA A 22 3.96 -0.38 7.83
N GLY A 23 5.00 0.31 8.33
CA GLY A 23 6.12 -0.34 9.04
C GLY A 23 6.93 -1.31 8.15
N THR A 24 6.96 -1.06 6.83
CA THR A 24 7.67 -1.89 5.85
C THR A 24 8.77 -1.11 5.12
N GLY A 25 9.63 -1.81 4.40
CA GLY A 25 10.66 -1.18 3.55
C GLY A 25 10.17 -0.89 2.12
N GLN A 26 10.75 0.12 1.46
CA GLN A 26 10.46 0.42 0.03
C GLN A 26 10.64 -0.79 -0.89
N ALA A 27 11.68 -1.59 -0.66
CA ALA A 27 11.94 -2.81 -1.42
C ALA A 27 10.84 -3.87 -1.22
N PHE A 28 10.19 -3.89 -0.07
CA PHE A 28 9.05 -4.77 0.19
C PHE A 28 7.85 -4.34 -0.65
N VAL A 29 7.45 -3.06 -0.57
CA VAL A 29 6.32 -2.50 -1.33
C VAL A 29 6.49 -2.73 -2.84
N SER A 30 7.69 -2.48 -3.38
CA SER A 30 8.01 -2.72 -4.80
C SER A 30 7.85 -4.20 -5.21
N ARG A 31 8.21 -5.13 -4.33
CA ARG A 31 8.01 -6.57 -4.60
C ARG A 31 6.54 -6.98 -4.57
N VAL A 32 5.74 -6.39 -3.67
CA VAL A 32 4.28 -6.60 -3.63
C VAL A 32 3.64 -6.08 -4.92
N GLU A 33 3.95 -4.84 -5.32
CA GLU A 33 3.39 -4.23 -6.54
C GLU A 33 3.77 -4.99 -7.82
N SER A 34 4.96 -5.60 -7.86
CA SER A 34 5.40 -6.41 -9.00
C SER A 34 4.88 -7.85 -9.00
N GLY A 35 4.07 -8.24 -8.01
CA GLY A 35 3.55 -9.60 -7.86
C GLY A 35 4.61 -10.64 -7.52
N LYS A 36 5.84 -10.21 -7.21
CA LYS A 36 6.98 -11.11 -6.89
C LYS A 36 6.86 -11.76 -5.52
N ILE A 37 6.04 -11.18 -4.64
CA ILE A 37 5.72 -11.74 -3.33
C ILE A 37 4.23 -11.65 -3.08
N ILE A 38 3.68 -12.66 -2.41
CA ILE A 38 2.34 -12.63 -1.87
C ILE A 38 2.47 -12.19 -0.40
N PRO A 39 1.95 -11.01 -0.02
CA PRO A 39 1.98 -10.56 1.37
C PRO A 39 1.10 -11.46 2.25
N THR A 40 1.48 -11.60 3.53
CA THR A 40 0.67 -12.29 4.52
C THR A 40 -0.55 -11.45 4.92
N LEU A 41 -1.56 -12.08 5.54
CA LEU A 41 -2.76 -11.38 6.03
C LEU A 41 -2.45 -10.19 6.97
N PRO A 42 -1.53 -10.29 7.96
CA PRO A 42 -1.16 -9.15 8.79
C PRO A 42 -0.55 -8.00 7.98
N VAL A 43 0.24 -8.32 6.95
CA VAL A 43 0.85 -7.29 6.12
C VAL A 43 -0.19 -6.60 5.24
N LEU A 44 -1.18 -7.35 4.73
CA LEU A 44 -2.31 -6.76 4.02
C LEU A 44 -3.08 -5.77 4.92
N GLN A 45 -3.29 -6.09 6.19
CA GLN A 45 -3.93 -5.17 7.15
C GLN A 45 -3.09 -3.91 7.39
N CYS A 46 -1.77 -4.05 7.59
CA CYS A 46 -0.87 -2.89 7.73
C CYS A 46 -0.90 -1.97 6.49
N LEU A 47 -0.91 -2.56 5.29
CA LEU A 47 -1.00 -1.80 4.04
C LEU A 47 -2.34 -1.09 3.91
N ALA A 48 -3.45 -1.74 4.27
CA ALA A 48 -4.79 -1.16 4.21
C ALA A 48 -4.94 0.04 5.16
N THR A 49 -4.48 -0.09 6.41
CA THR A 49 -4.40 1.04 7.36
C THR A 49 -3.57 2.20 6.82
N ALA A 50 -2.42 1.91 6.20
CA ALA A 50 -1.55 2.92 5.61
C ALA A 50 -2.14 3.58 4.34
N LEU A 51 -3.08 2.90 3.67
CA LEU A 51 -3.81 3.38 2.51
C LEU A 51 -5.17 3.99 2.87
N GLU A 52 -5.56 3.98 4.15
CA GLU A 52 -6.87 4.42 4.64
C GLU A 52 -8.02 3.67 3.94
N CYS A 53 -7.86 2.35 3.77
CA CYS A 53 -8.87 1.46 3.22
C CYS A 53 -9.03 0.17 4.04
N ASP A 54 -10.06 -0.61 3.70
CA ASP A 54 -10.33 -1.92 4.31
C ASP A 54 -9.90 -3.07 3.39
N VAL A 55 -9.46 -4.18 3.99
CA VAL A 55 -9.22 -5.44 3.28
C VAL A 55 -10.52 -6.25 3.24
N SER A 56 -11.02 -6.52 2.04
CA SER A 56 -12.10 -7.49 1.81
C SER A 56 -11.54 -8.79 1.25
N LEU A 57 -11.86 -9.92 1.88
CA LEU A 57 -11.43 -11.25 1.49
C LEU A 57 -12.64 -12.17 1.40
N ASP A 58 -12.78 -12.86 0.28
CA ASP A 58 -13.80 -13.88 0.08
C ASP A 58 -13.15 -15.26 -0.05
N PHE A 59 -13.82 -16.27 0.49
CA PHE A 59 -13.42 -17.67 0.35
C PHE A 59 -14.20 -18.33 -0.76
N LEU A 60 -13.49 -18.99 -1.68
CA LEU A 60 -14.11 -19.85 -2.69
C LEU A 60 -14.06 -21.31 -2.22
N PRO A 61 -15.20 -22.03 -2.25
CA PRO A 61 -15.22 -23.44 -1.90
C PRO A 61 -14.35 -24.24 -2.88
N HIS A 62 -13.54 -25.16 -2.35
CA HIS A 62 -12.83 -26.13 -3.17
C HIS A 62 -13.75 -27.34 -3.39
N ARG A 63 -13.89 -27.79 -4.65
CA ARG A 63 -14.54 -29.05 -5.01
C ARG A 63 -13.52 -30.15 -5.20
#